data_AF-A0A1H3XVS0-F1
#
_entry.id   AF-A0A1H3XVS0-F1
#
_cell.length_a   1.000
_cell.length_b   1.000
_cell.length_c   1.000
_cell.angle_alpha   90.00
_cell.angle_beta   90.00
_cell.angle_gamma   90.00
#
_symmetry.space_group_name_H-M   'P 1'
#
loop_
_entity.id
_entity.type
_entity.pdbx_description
1 polymer ?
#
loop_
_entity_poly.entity_id
_entity_poly.type
_entity_poly.pdbx_seq_one_letter_code
_entity_poly.pdbx_strand_id
1 'polypeptide(L)'
;MSSLGSIFREFCKFVDERIFPEENAGTYVAFVVDQTFVDEFCKLHSLTEETLMDAVGNCLYDQRRDTLFVKGMLAIQLFAASKMAESDNISARNYRYRLSRILDWDITQMDEWLGMYQDGLWHSLYKWCDQHYFQITKCEMKSGPWKNVQYPINQARRVFSEEDLKYIAACFVEKGLSPTDDLQKRDFRKIISNTDIVLNAQTHHGRVVIDNSVRQEDYYDQVYNYFLRWNGEYKERNGKPKNVVKNGSNQLFMYLPDDFRYLEMRTATLSLEKKFDLASTSYDILAKSYHFKRNGIILFKRDDVYDNYWQETWNLEGKETEGLVICFPQKESTIRYYLRPNMIYHNKYIEIFTIKYDTYTRGFFADKRFYELFGGLKIGRQTYLKGAAPTLRLEWPTKIWIDGKAYSEEECKGDISLNHLPEGHHYIKIQDYKKLEFDLVMANANTCDWMQSYFQWHFDKQGATWESTQEEQGIVGLDYPPIQQNNINEDVPTLRRWSNQLTFGQHYEGEANITLRIIKQSEL
;
A
#
# COMPACT_ATOMS: atom_id res chain seq x y z
N MET A 1 -41.00 4.14 3.81
CA MET A 1 -40.45 2.82 3.43
C MET A 1 -39.82 2.97 2.06
N SER A 2 -38.55 2.63 1.91
CA SER A 2 -37.85 2.63 0.62
C SER A 2 -38.56 1.64 -0.31
N SER A 3 -38.80 2.02 -1.57
CA SER A 3 -39.37 1.09 -2.57
C SER A 3 -38.43 -0.11 -2.78
N LEU A 4 -38.97 -1.29 -3.11
CA LEU A 4 -38.15 -2.48 -3.40
C LEU A 4 -37.08 -2.20 -4.47
N GLY A 5 -37.44 -1.46 -5.52
CA GLY A 5 -36.48 -1.02 -6.54
C GLY A 5 -35.34 -0.15 -6.01
N SER A 6 -35.61 0.70 -5.00
CA SER A 6 -34.55 1.49 -4.36
C SER A 6 -33.63 0.64 -3.48
N ILE A 7 -34.15 -0.39 -2.81
CA ILE A 7 -33.34 -1.30 -1.99
C ILE A 7 -32.33 -2.04 -2.87
N PHE A 8 -32.78 -2.62 -3.99
CA PHE A 8 -31.87 -3.32 -4.89
C PHE A 8 -30.85 -2.36 -5.53
N ARG A 9 -31.24 -1.12 -5.84
CA ARG A 9 -30.31 -0.14 -6.38
C ARG A 9 -29.23 0.27 -5.39
N GLU A 10 -29.57 0.42 -4.11
CA GLU A 10 -28.58 0.66 -3.06
C GLU A 10 -27.65 -0.54 -2.88
N PHE A 11 -28.17 -1.77 -2.98
CA PHE A 11 -27.31 -2.97 -3.00
C PHE A 11 -26.35 -2.98 -4.20
N CYS A 12 -26.81 -2.58 -5.39
CA CYS A 12 -25.94 -2.48 -6.56
C CYS A 12 -24.79 -1.48 -6.35
N LYS A 13 -25.06 -0.34 -5.71
CA LYS A 13 -24.01 0.64 -5.35
C LYS A 13 -23.06 0.07 -4.32
N PHE A 14 -23.58 -0.61 -3.29
CA PHE A 14 -22.76 -1.24 -2.27
C PHE A 14 -21.80 -2.28 -2.87
N VAL A 15 -22.26 -3.09 -3.83
CA VAL A 15 -21.40 -4.00 -4.60
C VAL A 15 -20.33 -3.26 -5.38
N ASP A 16 -20.70 -2.19 -6.08
CA ASP A 16 -19.77 -1.38 -6.88
C ASP A 16 -18.67 -0.76 -6.02
N GLU A 17 -19.05 -0.10 -4.93
CA GLU A 17 -18.15 0.61 -4.01
C GLU A 17 -17.24 -0.34 -3.23
N ARG A 18 -17.73 -1.53 -2.85
CA ARG A 18 -16.94 -2.48 -2.03
C ARG A 18 -16.08 -3.43 -2.86
N ILE A 19 -16.54 -3.84 -4.04
CA ILE A 19 -15.85 -4.85 -4.85
C ILE A 19 -15.07 -4.22 -6.01
N PHE A 20 -15.60 -3.14 -6.61
CA PHE A 20 -15.01 -2.48 -7.77
C PHE A 20 -14.63 -1.00 -7.52
N PRO A 21 -14.07 -0.62 -6.35
CA PRO A 21 -13.70 0.76 -6.14
C PRO A 21 -12.57 1.16 -7.10
N GLU A 22 -12.56 2.41 -7.54
CA GLU A 22 -11.60 2.93 -8.52
C GLU A 22 -10.14 2.76 -8.04
N GLU A 23 -9.90 2.82 -6.73
CA GLU A 23 -8.60 2.59 -6.11
C GLU A 23 -8.02 1.18 -6.36
N ASN A 24 -8.88 0.21 -6.68
CA ASN A 24 -8.51 -1.16 -7.01
C ASN A 24 -8.31 -1.40 -8.51
N ALA A 25 -8.38 -0.36 -9.35
CA ALA A 25 -8.02 -0.49 -10.76
C ALA A 25 -6.59 -1.05 -10.92
N GLY A 26 -6.40 -1.93 -11.89
CA GLY A 26 -5.13 -2.66 -12.10
C GLY A 26 -4.86 -3.77 -11.07
N THR A 27 -5.87 -4.24 -10.34
CA THR A 27 -5.74 -5.38 -9.41
C THR A 27 -6.72 -6.50 -9.72
N TYR A 28 -6.44 -7.67 -9.16
CA TYR A 28 -7.38 -8.79 -9.16
C TYR A 28 -8.56 -8.53 -8.23
N VAL A 29 -9.77 -8.62 -8.78
CA VAL A 29 -11.02 -8.45 -8.04
C VAL A 29 -11.54 -9.81 -7.58
N ALA A 30 -11.61 -9.97 -6.26
CA ALA A 30 -12.31 -11.08 -5.62
C ALA A 30 -13.83 -10.87 -5.73
N PHE A 31 -14.41 -11.09 -6.92
CA PHE A 31 -15.85 -10.99 -7.08
C PHE A 31 -16.54 -12.27 -6.58
N VAL A 32 -16.68 -12.35 -5.26
CA VAL A 32 -17.43 -13.38 -4.52
C VAL A 32 -18.20 -12.66 -3.43
N VAL A 33 -19.46 -13.07 -3.23
CA VAL A 33 -20.33 -12.53 -2.18
C VAL A 33 -20.70 -13.67 -1.26
N ASP A 34 -20.45 -13.51 0.04
CA ASP A 34 -20.77 -14.50 1.07
C ASP A 34 -21.82 -13.96 2.06
N GLN A 35 -22.15 -14.74 3.10
CA GLN A 35 -23.10 -14.31 4.13
C GLN A 35 -22.62 -13.04 4.85
N THR A 36 -21.32 -12.93 5.12
CA THR A 36 -20.75 -11.77 5.80
C THR A 36 -21.01 -10.49 5.01
N PHE A 37 -20.82 -10.51 3.68
CA PHE A 37 -21.07 -9.36 2.82
C PHE A 37 -22.54 -8.92 2.82
N VAL A 38 -23.47 -9.89 2.72
CA VAL A 38 -24.92 -9.62 2.74
C VAL A 38 -25.36 -9.10 4.11
N ASP A 39 -24.87 -9.70 5.20
CA ASP A 39 -25.16 -9.26 6.56
C ASP A 39 -24.66 -7.83 6.82
N GLU A 40 -23.51 -7.46 6.26
CA GLU A 40 -22.96 -6.10 6.37
C GLU A 40 -23.89 -5.07 5.73
N PHE A 41 -24.38 -5.36 4.50
CA PHE A 41 -25.36 -4.51 3.82
C PHE A 41 -26.68 -4.42 4.59
N CYS A 42 -27.24 -5.58 4.97
CA CYS A 42 -28.48 -5.65 5.72
C CYS A 42 -28.40 -4.87 7.04
N LYS A 43 -27.29 -4.97 7.76
CA LYS A 43 -27.04 -4.20 8.98
C LYS A 43 -26.93 -2.70 8.71
N LEU A 44 -26.20 -2.29 7.67
CA LEU A 44 -26.02 -0.88 7.29
C LEU A 44 -27.37 -0.22 6.96
N HIS A 45 -28.26 -0.93 6.29
CA HIS A 45 -29.56 -0.42 5.85
C HIS A 45 -30.74 -0.80 6.75
N SER A 46 -30.48 -1.48 7.87
CA SER A 46 -31.52 -2.00 8.79
C SER A 46 -32.58 -2.87 8.09
N LEU A 47 -32.12 -3.78 7.23
CA LEU A 47 -32.93 -4.72 6.45
C LEU A 47 -32.65 -6.18 6.86
N THR A 48 -33.52 -7.10 6.44
CA THR A 48 -33.27 -8.54 6.51
C THR A 48 -32.78 -9.07 5.16
N GLU A 49 -32.10 -10.22 5.15
CA GLU A 49 -31.75 -10.92 3.91
C GLU A 49 -33.00 -11.18 3.05
N GLU A 50 -34.09 -11.63 3.67
CA GLU A 50 -35.38 -11.87 3.00
C GLU A 50 -35.91 -10.64 2.27
N THR A 51 -35.85 -9.46 2.91
CA THR A 51 -36.30 -8.19 2.30
C THR A 51 -35.43 -7.81 1.10
N LEU A 52 -34.11 -8.05 1.17
CA LEU A 52 -33.20 -7.83 0.06
C LEU A 52 -33.51 -8.78 -1.10
N MET A 53 -33.73 -10.06 -0.83
CA MET A 53 -34.02 -11.04 -1.88
C MET A 53 -35.35 -10.79 -2.57
N ASP A 54 -36.38 -10.40 -1.81
CA ASP A 54 -37.67 -9.96 -2.38
C ASP A 54 -37.48 -8.72 -3.28
N ALA A 55 -36.67 -7.76 -2.85
CA ALA A 55 -36.34 -6.59 -3.66
C ALA A 55 -35.62 -6.95 -4.98
N VAL A 56 -34.69 -7.91 -4.94
CA VAL A 56 -33.99 -8.42 -6.13
C VAL A 56 -34.96 -9.13 -7.07
N GLY A 57 -35.80 -10.03 -6.53
CA GLY A 57 -36.79 -10.78 -7.30
C GLY A 57 -37.73 -9.87 -8.09
N ASN A 58 -38.20 -8.79 -7.48
CA ASN A 58 -39.06 -7.80 -8.11
C ASN A 58 -38.37 -6.97 -9.22
N CYS A 59 -37.04 -6.95 -9.29
CA CYS A 59 -36.28 -6.17 -10.25
C CYS A 59 -35.71 -6.97 -11.43
N LEU A 60 -35.87 -8.30 -11.45
CA LEU A 60 -35.27 -9.20 -12.45
C LEU A 60 -35.64 -8.87 -13.90
N TYR A 61 -36.86 -8.39 -14.12
CA TYR A 61 -37.37 -8.02 -15.44
C TYR A 61 -37.24 -6.52 -15.76
N ASP A 62 -36.54 -5.73 -14.94
CA ASP A 62 -36.27 -4.33 -15.29
C ASP A 62 -35.49 -4.28 -16.61
N GLN A 63 -35.97 -3.41 -17.51
CA GLN A 63 -35.35 -3.19 -18.82
C GLN A 63 -34.06 -2.38 -18.70
N ARG A 64 -33.86 -1.67 -17.58
CA ARG A 64 -32.66 -0.88 -17.31
C ARG A 64 -31.56 -1.76 -16.75
N ARG A 65 -30.62 -2.15 -17.61
CA ARG A 65 -29.47 -3.01 -17.29
C ARG A 65 -28.17 -2.28 -17.49
N ASP A 66 -28.02 -1.19 -16.74
CA ASP A 66 -26.73 -0.51 -16.66
C ASP A 66 -25.71 -1.37 -15.89
N THR A 67 -24.45 -0.94 -15.90
CA THR A 67 -23.35 -1.68 -15.27
C THR A 67 -23.61 -1.98 -13.79
N LEU A 68 -24.22 -1.03 -13.06
CA LEU A 68 -24.56 -1.21 -11.64
C LEU A 68 -25.56 -2.35 -11.46
N PHE A 69 -26.63 -2.38 -12.25
CA PHE A 69 -27.59 -3.48 -12.25
C PHE A 69 -26.92 -4.82 -12.55
N VAL A 70 -26.04 -4.88 -13.55
CA VAL A 70 -25.31 -6.11 -13.90
C VAL A 70 -24.48 -6.61 -12.71
N LYS A 71 -23.70 -5.74 -12.07
CA LYS A 71 -22.89 -6.08 -10.89
C LYS A 71 -23.75 -6.59 -9.73
N GLY A 72 -24.83 -5.90 -9.39
CA GLY A 72 -25.73 -6.31 -8.32
C GLY A 72 -26.42 -7.65 -8.57
N MET A 73 -26.88 -7.90 -9.81
CA MET A 73 -27.49 -9.17 -10.17
C MET A 73 -26.50 -10.34 -10.09
N LEU A 74 -25.28 -10.15 -10.60
CA LEU A 74 -24.24 -11.16 -10.55
C LEU A 74 -23.76 -11.43 -9.11
N ALA A 75 -23.74 -10.40 -8.25
CA ALA A 75 -23.45 -10.54 -6.83
C ALA A 75 -24.42 -11.50 -6.11
N ILE A 76 -25.73 -11.39 -6.37
CA ILE A 76 -26.74 -12.32 -5.79
C ILE A 76 -26.57 -13.74 -6.33
N GLN A 77 -26.28 -13.87 -7.62
CA GLN A 77 -25.95 -15.16 -8.22
C GLN A 77 -24.72 -15.82 -7.58
N LEU A 78 -23.71 -15.02 -7.23
CA LEU A 78 -22.50 -15.47 -6.55
C LEU A 78 -22.76 -15.80 -5.08
N PHE A 79 -23.63 -15.05 -4.41
CA PHE A 79 -24.10 -15.36 -3.06
C PHE A 79 -24.80 -16.73 -2.99
N ALA A 80 -25.66 -17.03 -3.97
CA ALA A 80 -26.25 -18.35 -4.08
C ALA A 80 -25.19 -19.46 -4.31
N ALA A 81 -24.09 -19.14 -5.00
CA ALA A 81 -23.02 -20.09 -5.29
C ALA A 81 -22.09 -20.32 -4.09
N SER A 82 -21.70 -19.27 -3.36
CA SER A 82 -20.83 -19.35 -2.18
C SER A 82 -21.49 -20.10 -1.03
N LYS A 83 -22.79 -19.89 -0.80
CA LYS A 83 -23.59 -20.65 0.18
C LYS A 83 -23.59 -22.18 -0.05
N MET A 84 -23.28 -22.64 -1.27
CA MET A 84 -23.16 -24.08 -1.54
C MET A 84 -21.91 -24.68 -0.87
N ALA A 85 -20.79 -23.96 -0.86
CA ALA A 85 -19.54 -24.44 -0.26
C ALA A 85 -19.68 -24.79 1.22
N GLU A 86 -20.70 -24.29 1.91
CA GLU A 86 -20.92 -24.51 3.33
C GLU A 86 -21.92 -25.64 3.66
N SER A 87 -22.71 -26.11 2.70
CA SER A 87 -23.86 -27.00 3.00
C SER A 87 -24.13 -28.14 2.00
N ASP A 88 -23.79 -27.99 0.72
CA ASP A 88 -24.04 -28.99 -0.32
C ASP A 88 -22.90 -28.98 -1.34
N ASN A 89 -22.34 -30.14 -1.71
CA ASN A 89 -21.33 -30.23 -2.77
C ASN A 89 -21.69 -29.32 -3.97
N ILE A 90 -20.73 -28.47 -4.40
CA ILE A 90 -20.94 -27.48 -5.45
C ILE A 90 -21.33 -28.20 -6.75
N SER A 91 -22.59 -28.10 -7.18
CA SER A 91 -23.07 -28.72 -8.42
C SER A 91 -24.09 -27.81 -9.12
N ALA A 92 -24.19 -27.95 -10.44
CA ALA A 92 -25.14 -27.17 -11.25
C ALA A 92 -26.60 -27.36 -10.81
N ARG A 93 -26.96 -28.59 -10.45
CA ARG A 93 -28.30 -28.93 -9.95
C ARG A 93 -28.58 -28.21 -8.62
N ASN A 94 -27.68 -28.35 -7.65
CA ASN A 94 -27.87 -27.75 -6.32
C ASN A 94 -27.91 -26.23 -6.40
N TYR A 95 -27.05 -25.63 -7.23
CA TYR A 95 -27.06 -24.19 -7.47
C TYR A 95 -28.42 -23.71 -8.00
N ARG A 96 -28.94 -24.37 -9.04
CA ARG A 96 -30.21 -24.01 -9.66
C ARG A 96 -31.36 -24.00 -8.65
N TYR A 97 -31.49 -25.07 -7.86
CA TYR A 97 -32.54 -25.12 -6.82
C TYR A 97 -32.34 -24.07 -5.75
N ARG A 98 -31.09 -23.77 -5.37
CA ARG A 98 -30.79 -22.79 -4.35
C ARG A 98 -31.08 -21.36 -4.81
N LEU A 99 -30.67 -21.00 -6.02
CA LEU A 99 -30.95 -19.68 -6.59
C LEU A 99 -32.46 -19.41 -6.68
N SER A 100 -33.22 -20.41 -7.15
CA SER A 100 -34.69 -20.36 -7.19
C SER A 100 -35.29 -20.15 -5.80
N ARG A 101 -34.79 -20.85 -4.77
CA ARG A 101 -35.26 -20.69 -3.39
C ARG A 101 -34.87 -19.34 -2.76
N ILE A 102 -33.66 -18.86 -3.02
CA ILE A 102 -33.18 -17.58 -2.47
C ILE A 102 -34.00 -16.43 -3.01
N LEU A 103 -34.34 -16.46 -4.30
CA LEU A 103 -35.10 -15.41 -4.98
C LEU A 103 -36.63 -15.62 -4.91
N ASP A 104 -37.10 -16.66 -4.20
CA ASP A 104 -38.49 -17.14 -4.21
C ASP A 104 -39.11 -17.17 -5.62
N TRP A 105 -38.36 -17.73 -6.57
CA TRP A 105 -38.69 -17.66 -7.99
C TRP A 105 -38.92 -19.03 -8.60
N ASP A 106 -39.96 -19.14 -9.44
CA ASP A 106 -40.26 -20.36 -10.17
C ASP A 106 -39.07 -20.80 -11.02
N ILE A 107 -38.74 -22.09 -10.90
CA ILE A 107 -37.52 -22.64 -11.48
C ILE A 107 -37.55 -22.66 -13.01
N THR A 108 -38.74 -22.68 -13.62
CA THR A 108 -38.92 -22.66 -15.08
C THR A 108 -38.70 -21.24 -15.59
N GLN A 109 -39.32 -20.25 -14.96
CA GLN A 109 -39.14 -18.84 -15.29
C GLN A 109 -37.69 -18.40 -15.11
N MET A 110 -37.03 -18.86 -14.04
CA MET A 110 -35.61 -18.60 -13.81
C MET A 110 -34.72 -19.18 -14.90
N ASP A 111 -34.98 -20.42 -15.36
CA ASP A 111 -34.21 -21.03 -16.43
C ASP A 111 -34.36 -20.30 -17.76
N GLU A 112 -35.59 -19.86 -18.08
CA GLU A 112 -35.87 -19.04 -19.27
C GLU A 112 -35.09 -17.72 -19.22
N TRP A 113 -35.15 -17.02 -18.09
CA TRP A 113 -34.42 -15.77 -17.90
C TRP A 113 -32.91 -15.95 -18.00
N LEU A 114 -32.36 -16.99 -17.35
CA LEU A 114 -30.95 -17.33 -17.45
C LEU A 114 -30.57 -17.65 -18.90
N GLY A 115 -31.42 -18.34 -19.65
CA GLY A 115 -31.24 -18.62 -21.07
C GLY A 115 -31.16 -17.38 -21.95
N MET A 116 -31.95 -16.34 -21.63
CA MET A 116 -32.00 -15.11 -22.41
C MET A 116 -30.84 -14.15 -22.08
N TYR A 117 -30.39 -14.10 -20.83
CA TYR A 117 -29.62 -12.96 -20.35
C TYR A 117 -28.25 -13.26 -19.76
N GLN A 118 -28.04 -14.47 -19.26
CA GLN A 118 -26.86 -14.79 -18.46
C GLN A 118 -25.53 -14.55 -19.20
N ASP A 119 -25.44 -15.06 -20.42
CA ASP A 119 -24.24 -14.90 -21.27
C ASP A 119 -23.90 -13.42 -21.47
N GLY A 120 -24.94 -12.59 -21.72
CA GLY A 120 -24.80 -11.15 -21.95
C GLY A 120 -24.40 -10.38 -20.68
N LEU A 121 -24.91 -10.75 -19.51
CA LEU A 121 -24.56 -10.12 -18.24
C LEU A 121 -23.08 -10.34 -17.91
N TRP A 122 -22.60 -11.59 -18.00
CA TRP A 122 -21.20 -11.90 -17.72
C TRP A 122 -20.23 -11.29 -18.74
N HIS A 123 -20.57 -11.31 -20.03
CA HIS A 123 -19.76 -10.64 -21.05
C HIS A 123 -19.70 -9.12 -20.83
N SER A 124 -20.82 -8.50 -20.45
CA SER A 124 -20.87 -7.07 -20.13
C SER A 124 -19.94 -6.75 -18.95
N LEU A 125 -19.97 -7.56 -17.88
CA LEU A 125 -19.05 -7.42 -16.76
C LEU A 125 -17.59 -7.57 -17.20
N TYR A 126 -17.24 -8.62 -17.95
CA TYR A 126 -15.87 -8.85 -18.39
C TYR A 126 -15.34 -7.71 -19.26
N LYS A 127 -16.16 -7.24 -20.21
CA LYS A 127 -15.81 -6.09 -21.06
C LYS A 127 -15.61 -4.82 -20.23
N TRP A 128 -16.49 -4.59 -19.25
CA TRP A 128 -16.35 -3.45 -18.34
C TRP A 128 -15.08 -3.56 -17.50
N CYS A 129 -14.78 -4.73 -16.94
CA CYS A 129 -13.55 -4.99 -16.20
C CYS A 129 -12.31 -4.75 -17.07
N ASP A 130 -12.30 -5.19 -18.33
CA ASP A 130 -11.20 -4.94 -19.27
C ASP A 130 -11.01 -3.44 -19.56
N GLN A 131 -12.11 -2.70 -19.73
CA GLN A 131 -12.09 -1.25 -19.96
C GLN A 131 -11.64 -0.44 -18.74
N HIS A 132 -11.92 -0.96 -17.53
CA HIS A 132 -11.61 -0.33 -16.26
C HIS A 132 -10.42 -1.00 -15.53
N TYR A 133 -9.71 -1.90 -16.21
CA TYR A 133 -8.47 -2.55 -15.76
C TYR A 133 -8.62 -3.39 -14.49
N PHE A 134 -9.79 -3.94 -14.24
CA PHE A 134 -9.98 -4.92 -13.19
C PHE A 134 -9.65 -6.32 -13.73
N GLN A 135 -8.70 -6.99 -13.10
CA GLN A 135 -8.43 -8.39 -13.42
C GLN A 135 -9.51 -9.26 -12.75
N ILE A 136 -10.20 -10.10 -13.51
CA ILE A 136 -11.24 -11.00 -13.02
C ILE A 136 -11.09 -12.37 -13.68
N THR A 137 -11.34 -13.44 -12.94
CA THR A 137 -11.39 -14.78 -13.54
C THR A 137 -12.53 -14.85 -14.55
N LYS A 138 -12.17 -15.12 -15.81
CA LYS A 138 -13.13 -15.29 -16.90
C LYS A 138 -13.51 -16.76 -17.04
N CYS A 139 -14.80 -17.00 -17.27
CA CYS A 139 -15.33 -18.33 -17.58
C CYS A 139 -15.57 -18.44 -19.09
N GLU A 140 -15.03 -19.49 -19.71
CA GLU A 140 -15.30 -19.79 -21.11
C GLU A 140 -16.74 -20.26 -21.31
N MET A 141 -17.36 -19.82 -22.40
CA MET A 141 -18.71 -20.23 -22.76
C MET A 141 -18.72 -21.75 -23.05
N LYS A 142 -19.80 -22.43 -22.63
CA LYS A 142 -20.00 -23.85 -22.91
C LYS A 142 -21.35 -24.05 -23.57
N SER A 143 -21.43 -25.10 -24.38
CA SER A 143 -22.67 -25.59 -24.96
C SER A 143 -23.26 -26.72 -24.12
N GLY A 144 -24.58 -26.87 -24.13
CA GLY A 144 -25.28 -28.00 -23.53
C GLY A 144 -25.95 -27.69 -22.19
N PRO A 145 -26.41 -28.73 -21.47
CA PRO A 145 -27.11 -28.57 -20.20
C PRO A 145 -26.28 -27.77 -19.20
N TRP A 146 -26.94 -26.94 -18.39
CA TRP A 146 -26.34 -26.18 -17.30
C TRP A 146 -25.38 -25.05 -17.72
N LYS A 147 -25.32 -24.70 -19.01
CA LYS A 147 -24.40 -23.65 -19.49
C LYS A 147 -24.59 -22.30 -18.78
N ASN A 148 -25.80 -21.92 -18.39
CA ASN A 148 -26.05 -20.61 -17.80
C ASN A 148 -25.63 -20.55 -16.31
N VAL A 149 -25.71 -21.67 -15.60
CA VAL A 149 -25.32 -21.71 -14.19
C VAL A 149 -23.80 -21.86 -14.00
N GLN A 150 -23.06 -22.11 -15.08
CA GLN A 150 -21.63 -22.38 -14.99
C GLN A 150 -20.82 -21.18 -14.51
N TYR A 151 -21.20 -19.95 -14.89
CA TYR A 151 -20.44 -18.74 -14.60
C TYR A 151 -20.30 -18.49 -13.09
N PRO A 152 -21.41 -18.36 -12.32
CA PRO A 152 -21.31 -18.16 -10.87
C PRO A 152 -20.65 -19.33 -10.15
N ILE A 153 -20.85 -20.57 -10.64
CA ILE A 153 -20.20 -21.76 -10.08
C ILE A 153 -18.68 -21.73 -10.32
N ASN A 154 -18.24 -21.37 -11.52
CA ASN A 154 -16.83 -21.31 -11.87
C ASN A 154 -16.12 -20.24 -11.04
N GLN A 155 -16.76 -19.08 -10.90
CA GLN A 155 -16.24 -17.99 -10.09
C GLN A 155 -16.11 -18.40 -8.60
N ALA A 156 -17.17 -18.93 -8.00
CA ALA A 156 -17.13 -19.41 -6.61
C ALA A 156 -16.14 -20.56 -6.38
N ARG A 157 -15.80 -21.33 -7.42
CA ARG A 157 -14.79 -22.40 -7.31
C ARG A 157 -13.36 -21.92 -7.50
N ARG A 158 -13.12 -20.71 -7.98
CA ARG A 158 -11.78 -20.27 -8.38
C ARG A 158 -11.33 -18.99 -7.72
N VAL A 159 -12.22 -18.32 -7.00
CA VAL A 159 -11.95 -17.02 -6.41
C VAL A 159 -12.14 -17.09 -4.90
N PHE A 160 -11.13 -16.66 -4.15
CA PHE A 160 -11.25 -16.58 -2.69
C PHE A 160 -12.27 -15.51 -2.29
N SER A 161 -13.01 -15.75 -1.21
CA SER A 161 -13.76 -14.68 -0.56
C SER A 161 -12.81 -13.80 0.26
N GLU A 162 -13.27 -12.62 0.66
CA GLU A 162 -12.52 -11.75 1.57
C GLU A 162 -12.25 -12.46 2.91
N GLU A 163 -13.20 -13.28 3.37
CA GLU A 163 -13.05 -14.09 4.58
C GLU A 163 -11.92 -15.14 4.46
N ASP A 164 -11.83 -15.83 3.32
CA ASP A 164 -10.74 -16.78 3.07
C ASP A 164 -9.39 -16.08 3.11
N LEU A 165 -9.30 -14.90 2.47
CA LEU A 165 -8.09 -14.10 2.41
C LEU A 165 -7.67 -13.59 3.79
N LYS A 166 -8.61 -13.28 4.68
CA LYS A 166 -8.31 -12.95 6.10
C LYS A 166 -7.68 -14.12 6.85
N TYR A 167 -8.12 -15.36 6.61
CA TYR A 167 -7.47 -16.55 7.18
C TYR A 167 -6.09 -16.78 6.58
N ILE A 168 -5.96 -16.65 5.26
CA ILE A 168 -4.67 -16.79 4.57
C ILE A 168 -3.67 -15.73 5.06
N ALA A 169 -4.12 -14.50 5.34
CA ALA A 169 -3.30 -13.40 5.82
C ALA A 169 -2.61 -13.67 7.17
N ALA A 170 -3.03 -14.68 7.93
CA ALA A 170 -2.29 -15.13 9.11
C ALA A 170 -0.84 -15.51 8.75
N CYS A 171 -0.61 -16.12 7.58
CA CYS A 171 0.74 -16.45 7.12
C CYS A 171 1.61 -15.21 6.85
N PHE A 172 1.00 -14.06 6.53
CA PHE A 172 1.76 -12.81 6.35
C PHE A 172 2.42 -12.41 7.67
N VAL A 173 1.64 -12.44 8.74
CA VAL A 173 2.10 -12.11 10.10
C VAL A 173 3.13 -13.13 10.59
N GLU A 174 2.90 -14.42 10.37
CA GLU A 174 3.84 -15.49 10.73
C GLU A 174 5.21 -15.32 10.05
N LYS A 175 5.23 -14.74 8.85
CA LYS A 175 6.45 -14.47 8.07
C LYS A 175 6.99 -13.05 8.28
N GLY A 176 6.41 -12.29 9.20
CA GLY A 176 6.85 -10.96 9.58
C GLY A 176 6.56 -9.85 8.57
N LEU A 177 5.59 -10.06 7.68
CA LEU A 177 5.11 -9.03 6.76
C LEU A 177 4.22 -8.01 7.47
N SER A 178 4.37 -6.76 7.07
CA SER A 178 3.56 -5.63 7.48
C SER A 178 2.68 -5.15 6.32
N PRO A 179 1.48 -4.59 6.61
CA PRO A 179 0.65 -3.87 5.65
C PRO A 179 1.34 -2.74 4.89
N THR A 180 2.52 -2.30 5.33
CA THR A 180 3.28 -1.22 4.69
C THR A 180 4.48 -1.72 3.88
N ASP A 181 4.78 -3.02 3.94
CA ASP A 181 5.85 -3.59 3.15
C ASP A 181 5.49 -3.54 1.67
N ASP A 182 6.44 -3.11 0.86
CA ASP A 182 6.28 -2.95 -0.58
C ASP A 182 7.19 -3.95 -1.29
N LEU A 183 6.58 -5.08 -1.69
CA LEU A 183 7.26 -6.23 -2.28
C LEU A 183 6.74 -6.50 -3.69
N GLN A 184 7.65 -6.75 -4.61
CA GLN A 184 7.30 -7.30 -5.92
C GLN A 184 6.86 -8.77 -5.79
N LYS A 185 5.99 -9.23 -6.69
CA LYS A 185 5.43 -10.58 -6.69
C LYS A 185 6.49 -11.67 -6.53
N ARG A 186 7.62 -11.52 -7.21
CA ARG A 186 8.75 -12.46 -7.16
C ARG A 186 9.35 -12.56 -5.76
N ASP A 187 9.48 -11.44 -5.05
CA ASP A 187 10.03 -11.39 -3.70
C ASP A 187 9.03 -11.84 -2.65
N PHE A 188 7.76 -11.47 -2.83
CA PHE A 188 6.66 -12.03 -2.05
C PHE A 188 6.64 -13.56 -2.13
N ARG A 189 6.93 -14.15 -3.30
CA ARG A 189 7.03 -15.62 -3.50
C ARG A 189 8.23 -16.28 -2.85
N LYS A 190 9.28 -15.52 -2.53
CA LYS A 190 10.39 -16.03 -1.70
C LYS A 190 10.01 -16.12 -0.23
N ILE A 191 9.01 -15.34 0.22
CA ILE A 191 8.61 -15.20 1.63
C ILE A 191 7.37 -16.05 1.93
N ILE A 192 6.34 -15.94 1.09
CA ILE A 192 5.09 -16.70 1.17
C ILE A 192 5.10 -17.82 0.14
N SER A 193 5.16 -19.06 0.62
CA SER A 193 5.11 -20.25 -0.22
C SER A 193 3.67 -20.72 -0.46
N ASN A 194 3.47 -21.54 -1.49
CA ASN A 194 2.20 -22.21 -1.74
C ASN A 194 1.76 -23.06 -0.54
N THR A 195 2.72 -23.69 0.15
CA THR A 195 2.45 -24.48 1.36
C THR A 195 1.90 -23.61 2.48
N ASP A 196 2.44 -22.40 2.68
CA ASP A 196 1.94 -21.48 3.70
C ASP A 196 0.47 -21.08 3.42
N ILE A 197 0.13 -20.83 2.15
CA ILE A 197 -1.25 -20.52 1.72
C ILE A 197 -2.17 -21.71 1.97
N VAL A 198 -1.78 -22.91 1.55
CA VAL A 198 -2.58 -24.14 1.70
C VAL A 198 -2.85 -24.45 3.18
N LEU A 199 -1.84 -24.30 4.04
CA LEU A 199 -1.98 -24.55 5.48
C LEU A 199 -2.90 -23.53 6.16
N ASN A 200 -2.95 -22.30 5.64
CA ASN A 200 -3.76 -21.21 6.20
C ASN A 200 -5.16 -21.08 5.56
N ALA A 201 -5.47 -21.82 4.50
CA ALA A 201 -6.83 -21.94 3.96
C ALA A 201 -7.75 -22.76 4.89
N GLN A 202 -8.32 -22.09 5.90
CA GLN A 202 -9.10 -22.73 6.97
C GLN A 202 -10.53 -23.10 6.56
N THR A 203 -11.15 -22.33 5.65
CA THR A 203 -12.53 -22.53 5.20
C THR A 203 -12.62 -23.68 4.20
N HIS A 204 -13.80 -24.31 4.10
CA HIS A 204 -14.04 -25.29 3.03
C HIS A 204 -13.93 -24.63 1.65
N HIS A 205 -14.51 -23.44 1.50
CA HIS A 205 -14.47 -22.65 0.27
C HIS A 205 -13.04 -22.36 -0.20
N GLY A 206 -12.16 -21.87 0.68
CA GLY A 206 -10.76 -21.60 0.34
C GLY A 206 -10.01 -22.85 -0.13
N ARG A 207 -10.29 -24.02 0.44
CA ARG A 207 -9.71 -25.29 -0.04
C ARG A 207 -10.22 -25.67 -1.43
N VAL A 208 -11.52 -25.51 -1.66
CA VAL A 208 -12.11 -25.73 -2.99
C VAL A 208 -11.47 -24.82 -4.05
N VAL A 209 -11.22 -23.55 -3.71
CA VAL A 209 -10.55 -22.58 -4.60
C VAL A 209 -9.16 -23.07 -5.00
N ILE A 210 -8.37 -23.55 -4.04
CA ILE A 210 -7.04 -24.10 -4.28
C ILE A 210 -7.13 -25.35 -5.18
N ASP A 211 -8.04 -26.27 -4.87
CA ASP A 211 -8.19 -27.54 -5.59
C ASP A 211 -8.69 -27.38 -7.03
N ASN A 212 -9.43 -26.31 -7.31
CA ASN A 212 -10.02 -26.02 -8.63
C ASN A 212 -9.25 -24.96 -9.43
N SER A 213 -8.12 -24.48 -8.92
CA SER A 213 -7.24 -23.56 -9.65
C SER A 213 -6.60 -24.27 -10.84
N VAL A 214 -6.70 -23.67 -12.03
CA VAL A 214 -6.22 -24.30 -13.29
C VAL A 214 -4.70 -24.32 -13.31
N ARG A 215 -4.08 -23.28 -12.76
CA ARG A 215 -2.65 -23.20 -12.48
C ARG A 215 -2.45 -22.89 -11.01
N GLN A 216 -1.36 -23.38 -10.43
CA GLN A 216 -0.98 -23.00 -9.05
C GLN A 216 -0.80 -21.48 -8.89
N GLU A 217 -0.55 -20.77 -9.99
CA GLU A 217 -0.38 -19.32 -10.02
C GLU A 217 -1.72 -18.58 -9.84
N ASP A 218 -2.86 -19.19 -10.20
CA ASP A 218 -4.17 -18.52 -10.17
C ASP A 218 -4.56 -18.08 -8.76
N TYR A 219 -4.44 -18.97 -7.76
CA TYR A 219 -4.76 -18.63 -6.37
C TYR A 219 -3.65 -17.77 -5.73
N TYR A 220 -2.40 -17.97 -6.15
CA TYR A 220 -1.27 -17.21 -5.63
C TYR A 220 -1.40 -15.72 -5.98
N ASP A 221 -1.83 -15.45 -7.21
CA ASP A 221 -2.01 -14.10 -7.73
C ASP A 221 -3.11 -13.35 -6.96
N GLN A 222 -4.16 -14.05 -6.53
CA GLN A 222 -5.20 -13.50 -5.68
C GLN A 222 -4.65 -13.12 -4.30
N VAL A 223 -3.85 -14.00 -3.69
CA VAL A 223 -3.23 -13.75 -2.39
C VAL A 223 -2.23 -12.59 -2.46
N TYR A 224 -1.43 -12.51 -3.54
CA TYR A 224 -0.52 -11.38 -3.75
C TYR A 224 -1.28 -10.06 -3.95
N ASN A 225 -2.32 -10.05 -4.79
CA ASN A 225 -3.15 -8.86 -4.98
C ASN A 225 -3.83 -8.42 -3.67
N TYR A 226 -4.28 -9.37 -2.85
CA TYR A 226 -4.78 -9.07 -1.51
C TYR A 226 -3.70 -8.45 -0.63
N PHE A 227 -2.47 -8.98 -0.64
CA PHE A 227 -1.33 -8.40 0.09
C PHE A 227 -1.05 -6.93 -0.32
N LEU A 228 -1.16 -6.59 -1.60
CA LEU A 228 -0.94 -5.22 -2.09
C LEU A 228 -1.91 -4.19 -1.48
N ARG A 229 -3.11 -4.61 -1.07
CA ARG A 229 -4.15 -3.77 -0.46
C ARG A 229 -4.43 -4.09 1.02
N TRP A 230 -3.68 -5.02 1.59
CA TRP A 230 -3.94 -5.54 2.92
C TRP A 230 -3.72 -4.46 3.97
N ASN A 231 -4.71 -4.27 4.84
CA ASN A 231 -4.72 -3.24 5.89
C ASN A 231 -4.24 -3.75 7.26
N GLY A 232 -3.79 -5.00 7.35
CA GLY A 232 -3.36 -5.62 8.61
C GLY A 232 -4.37 -6.55 9.27
N GLU A 233 -5.60 -6.61 8.77
CA GLU A 233 -6.62 -7.50 9.32
C GLU A 233 -6.36 -8.98 8.94
N TYR A 234 -6.43 -9.88 9.92
CA TYR A 234 -6.26 -11.32 9.71
C TYR A 234 -7.06 -12.14 10.73
N LYS A 235 -7.25 -13.44 10.44
CA LYS A 235 -7.93 -14.40 11.32
C LYS A 235 -7.08 -15.64 11.54
N GLU A 236 -6.91 -16.01 12.80
CA GLU A 236 -6.37 -17.32 13.17
C GLU A 236 -7.48 -18.38 13.21
N ARG A 237 -7.12 -19.65 13.15
CA ARG A 237 -8.07 -20.77 13.23
C ARG A 237 -8.93 -20.66 14.50
N ASN A 238 -10.26 -20.59 14.33
CA ASN A 238 -11.24 -20.38 15.41
C ASN A 238 -11.05 -19.06 16.20
N GLY A 239 -10.25 -18.13 15.70
CA GLY A 239 -9.98 -16.84 16.32
C GLY A 239 -10.97 -15.76 15.87
N LYS A 240 -11.10 -14.71 16.69
CA LYS A 240 -11.73 -13.45 16.26
C LYS A 240 -10.81 -12.71 15.28
N PRO A 241 -11.35 -11.82 14.43
CA PRO A 241 -10.52 -10.92 13.63
C PRO A 241 -9.51 -10.18 14.52
N LYS A 242 -8.26 -10.15 14.07
CA LYS A 242 -7.15 -9.40 14.68
C LYS A 242 -6.64 -8.39 13.66
N ASN A 243 -6.00 -7.33 14.13
CA ASN A 243 -5.28 -6.40 13.27
C ASN A 243 -3.84 -6.25 13.79
N VAL A 244 -2.87 -6.39 12.88
CA VAL A 244 -1.45 -6.16 13.17
C VAL A 244 -1.20 -4.70 13.54
N VAL A 245 -1.93 -3.79 12.92
CA VAL A 245 -1.90 -2.36 13.23
C VAL A 245 -2.86 -2.12 14.40
N LYS A 246 -2.33 -1.64 15.53
CA LYS A 246 -3.19 -1.19 16.63
C LYS A 246 -3.73 0.19 16.30
N ASN A 247 -5.05 0.37 16.44
CA ASN A 247 -5.68 1.67 16.29
C ASN A 247 -4.97 2.71 17.18
N GLY A 248 -4.43 3.76 16.57
CA GLY A 248 -3.74 4.86 17.25
C GLY A 248 -2.25 4.65 17.59
N SER A 249 -1.63 3.51 17.24
CA SER A 249 -0.17 3.40 17.34
C SER A 249 0.51 3.99 16.11
N ASN A 250 1.35 5.00 16.31
CA ASN A 250 2.23 5.50 15.24
C ASN A 250 3.08 4.36 14.71
N GLN A 251 3.08 4.20 13.39
CA GLN A 251 3.97 3.26 12.73
C GLN A 251 5.43 3.69 12.98
N LEU A 252 6.25 2.72 13.40
CA LEU A 252 7.67 2.93 13.66
C LEU A 252 8.51 2.35 12.53
N PHE A 253 9.52 3.10 12.14
CA PHE A 253 10.52 2.75 11.14
C PHE A 253 11.90 2.73 11.80
N MET A 254 12.69 1.69 11.50
CA MET A 254 14.00 1.52 12.09
C MET A 254 15.08 2.16 11.21
N TYR A 255 15.95 2.92 11.88
CA TYR A 255 17.08 3.60 11.29
C TYR A 255 18.36 3.28 12.06
N LEU A 256 19.47 3.23 11.33
CA LEU A 256 20.82 3.04 11.83
C LEU A 256 21.68 4.22 11.36
N PRO A 257 22.16 5.10 12.25
CA PRO A 257 23.13 6.13 11.90
C PRO A 257 24.49 5.52 11.51
N ASP A 258 25.24 6.22 10.67
CA ASP A 258 26.58 5.81 10.20
C ASP A 258 27.63 5.63 11.32
N ASP A 259 27.38 6.19 12.51
CA ASP A 259 28.26 6.01 13.67
C ASP A 259 28.11 4.64 14.34
N PHE A 260 27.10 3.86 13.94
CA PHE A 260 26.77 2.53 14.45
C PHE A 260 26.67 2.47 15.99
N ARG A 261 26.25 3.56 16.64
CA ARG A 261 26.08 3.59 18.10
C ARG A 261 24.69 3.16 18.53
N TYR A 262 23.68 3.54 17.76
CA TYR A 262 22.28 3.36 18.16
C TYR A 262 21.41 2.82 17.04
N LEU A 263 20.38 2.07 17.39
CA LEU A 263 19.20 1.87 16.54
C LEU A 263 18.11 2.84 16.98
N GLU A 264 17.54 3.54 16.01
CA GLU A 264 16.50 4.53 16.23
C GLU A 264 15.19 4.04 15.62
N MET A 265 14.11 4.06 16.41
CA MET A 265 12.76 3.87 15.90
C MET A 265 12.09 5.23 15.82
N ARG A 266 11.68 5.60 14.61
CA ARG A 266 11.10 6.90 14.32
C ARG A 266 9.71 6.75 13.72
N THR A 267 8.86 7.75 13.92
CA THR A 267 7.53 7.81 13.30
C THR A 267 7.63 8.07 11.79
N ALA A 268 6.48 8.06 11.10
CA ALA A 268 6.38 8.52 9.71
C ALA A 268 6.79 9.98 9.51
N THR A 269 6.61 10.83 10.54
CA THR A 269 7.08 12.23 10.58
C THR A 269 8.53 12.37 11.03
N LEU A 270 9.26 11.25 11.14
CA LEU A 270 10.66 11.17 11.51
C LEU A 270 10.99 11.57 12.96
N SER A 271 9.96 11.73 13.80
CA SER A 271 10.12 11.96 15.24
C SER A 271 10.70 10.71 15.91
N LEU A 272 11.71 10.89 16.77
CA LEU A 272 12.34 9.78 17.51
C LEU A 272 11.43 9.30 18.64
N GLU A 273 11.09 8.01 18.64
CA GLU A 273 10.21 7.38 19.64
C GLU A 273 10.98 6.44 20.56
N LYS A 274 11.92 5.66 20.01
CA LYS A 274 12.79 4.78 20.78
C LYS A 274 14.22 4.82 20.26
N LYS A 275 15.16 4.66 21.19
CA LYS A 275 16.59 4.60 20.90
C LYS A 275 17.20 3.43 21.66
N PHE A 276 17.96 2.59 20.96
CA PHE A 276 18.59 1.38 21.49
C PHE A 276 20.10 1.47 21.30
N ASP A 277 20.86 1.38 22.39
CA ASP A 277 22.32 1.34 22.33
C ASP A 277 22.80 -0.02 21.81
N LEU A 278 23.50 0.00 20.68
CA LEU A 278 23.97 -1.23 20.04
C LEU A 278 25.00 -1.99 20.88
N ALA A 279 25.72 -1.31 21.79
CA ALA A 279 26.67 -1.95 22.70
C ALA A 279 25.99 -2.88 23.72
N SER A 280 24.70 -2.66 24.01
CA SER A 280 23.95 -3.40 25.03
C SER A 280 22.67 -4.07 24.52
N THR A 281 22.28 -3.84 23.27
CA THR A 281 21.04 -4.37 22.70
C THR A 281 21.22 -5.78 22.15
N SER A 282 20.65 -6.77 22.83
CA SER A 282 20.52 -8.14 22.33
C SER A 282 19.26 -8.33 21.48
N TYR A 283 19.20 -9.46 20.76
CA TYR A 283 18.01 -9.85 20.00
C TYR A 283 16.73 -9.81 20.87
N ASP A 284 16.77 -10.42 22.06
CA ASP A 284 15.60 -10.54 22.93
C ASP A 284 15.17 -9.20 23.54
N ILE A 285 16.11 -8.26 23.73
CA ILE A 285 15.79 -6.89 24.15
C ILE A 285 15.02 -6.17 23.04
N LEU A 286 15.53 -6.24 21.81
CA LEU A 286 14.91 -5.59 20.66
C LEU A 286 13.54 -6.21 20.32
N ALA A 287 13.43 -7.54 20.40
CA ALA A 287 12.20 -8.30 20.10
C ALA A 287 10.99 -7.92 20.98
N LYS A 288 11.22 -7.31 22.15
CA LYS A 288 10.14 -6.79 23.01
C LYS A 288 9.44 -5.56 22.42
N SER A 289 10.13 -4.83 21.55
CA SER A 289 9.67 -3.57 20.97
C SER A 289 9.56 -3.58 19.46
N TYR A 290 10.05 -4.63 18.80
CA TYR A 290 10.16 -4.70 17.35
C TYR A 290 9.88 -6.11 16.85
N HIS A 291 9.12 -6.16 15.76
CA HIS A 291 8.83 -7.39 15.06
C HIS A 291 9.81 -7.56 13.91
N PHE A 292 10.64 -8.59 13.99
CA PHE A 292 11.69 -8.82 13.01
C PHE A 292 11.13 -9.31 11.68
N LYS A 293 11.51 -8.65 10.58
CA LYS A 293 11.24 -9.13 9.22
C LYS A 293 11.97 -10.45 8.92
N ARG A 294 13.13 -10.66 9.53
CA ARG A 294 13.93 -11.88 9.37
C ARG A 294 14.46 -12.36 10.70
N ASN A 295 14.41 -13.67 10.91
CA ASN A 295 14.92 -14.27 12.12
C ASN A 295 16.43 -13.98 12.27
N GLY A 296 16.81 -13.30 13.35
CA GLY A 296 18.21 -13.03 13.71
C GLY A 296 18.96 -12.03 12.83
N ILE A 297 18.30 -11.37 11.87
CA ILE A 297 18.93 -10.47 10.91
C ILE A 297 18.06 -9.24 10.64
N ILE A 298 18.69 -8.07 10.48
CA ILE A 298 18.04 -6.84 10.00
C ILE A 298 18.84 -6.31 8.81
N LEU A 299 18.16 -6.01 7.71
CA LEU A 299 18.75 -5.51 6.49
C LEU A 299 18.45 -4.01 6.35
N PHE A 300 19.45 -3.24 5.96
CA PHE A 300 19.32 -1.80 5.76
C PHE A 300 19.81 -1.40 4.37
N LYS A 301 19.09 -0.44 3.77
CA LYS A 301 19.53 0.33 2.60
C LYS A 301 19.93 1.72 3.04
N ARG A 302 20.71 2.42 2.23
CA ARG A 302 21.00 3.84 2.49
C ARG A 302 19.70 4.65 2.40
N ASP A 303 19.52 5.60 3.31
CA ASP A 303 18.36 6.48 3.32
C ASP A 303 18.42 7.47 2.14
N ASP A 304 17.26 7.79 1.57
CA ASP A 304 17.12 8.69 0.42
C ASP A 304 17.12 10.18 0.80
N VAL A 305 16.94 10.49 2.08
CA VAL A 305 16.80 11.87 2.59
C VAL A 305 18.01 12.28 3.43
N TYR A 306 18.52 11.37 4.26
CA TYR A 306 19.60 11.65 5.20
C TYR A 306 20.86 10.84 4.87
N ASP A 307 21.87 11.52 4.31
CA ASP A 307 23.12 10.90 3.83
C ASP A 307 23.85 10.01 4.86
N ASN A 308 23.64 10.26 6.16
CA ASN A 308 24.32 9.58 7.28
C ASN A 308 23.43 8.52 7.97
N TYR A 309 22.33 8.12 7.34
CA TYR A 309 21.39 7.15 7.88
C TYR A 309 21.18 5.97 6.93
N TRP A 310 20.95 4.82 7.54
CA TRP A 310 20.47 3.62 6.88
C TRP A 310 19.08 3.29 7.38
N GLN A 311 18.22 2.86 6.47
CA GLN A 311 16.82 2.57 6.73
C GLN A 311 16.54 1.08 6.54
N GLU A 312 15.82 0.47 7.48
CA GLU A 312 15.47 -0.94 7.42
C GLU A 312 14.62 -1.26 6.17
N THR A 313 14.95 -2.35 5.48
CA THR A 313 14.25 -2.80 4.28
C THR A 313 14.07 -4.31 4.23
N TRP A 314 13.06 -4.77 3.49
CA TRP A 314 13.00 -6.17 3.07
C TRP A 314 14.10 -6.46 2.06
N ASN A 315 14.24 -5.71 0.98
CA ASN A 315 15.24 -6.00 -0.04
C ASN A 315 16.01 -4.74 -0.46
N LEU A 316 17.22 -4.95 -0.95
CA LEU A 316 18.00 -3.95 -1.68
C LEU A 316 17.57 -4.01 -3.15
N GLU A 317 17.09 -2.88 -3.69
CA GLU A 317 16.65 -2.81 -5.09
C GLU A 317 17.86 -2.59 -6.00
N GLY A 318 18.01 -3.43 -7.03
CA GLY A 318 19.14 -3.34 -7.97
C GLY A 318 20.40 -4.06 -7.48
N LYS A 319 21.15 -4.67 -8.40
CA LYS A 319 22.35 -5.47 -8.07
C LYS A 319 23.56 -4.62 -7.72
N GLU A 320 23.53 -3.36 -8.16
CA GLU A 320 24.53 -2.33 -7.93
C GLU A 320 24.47 -1.74 -6.51
N THR A 321 23.37 -1.97 -5.79
CA THR A 321 23.11 -1.37 -4.49
C THR A 321 23.99 -1.98 -3.39
N GLU A 322 24.49 -1.12 -2.51
CA GLU A 322 25.18 -1.52 -1.29
C GLU A 322 24.21 -1.43 -0.10
N GLY A 323 24.31 -2.38 0.82
CA GLY A 323 23.49 -2.39 2.03
C GLY A 323 24.27 -2.82 3.25
N LEU A 324 23.64 -2.66 4.40
CA LEU A 324 24.15 -3.14 5.69
C LEU A 324 23.28 -4.25 6.23
N VAL A 325 23.91 -5.23 6.86
CA VAL A 325 23.22 -6.31 7.56
C VAL A 325 23.67 -6.34 9.01
N ILE A 326 22.72 -6.19 9.92
CA ILE A 326 22.90 -6.50 11.34
C ILE A 326 22.56 -7.98 11.54
N CYS A 327 23.50 -8.76 12.05
CA CYS A 327 23.27 -10.12 12.54
C CYS A 327 23.37 -10.16 14.06
N PHE A 328 22.54 -10.99 14.69
CA PHE A 328 22.61 -11.25 16.12
C PHE A 328 23.34 -12.58 16.38
N PRO A 329 24.57 -12.60 16.94
CA PRO A 329 25.34 -13.80 17.26
C PRO A 329 24.55 -14.89 17.99
N GLN A 330 23.59 -14.51 18.83
CA GLN A 330 22.76 -15.44 19.63
C GLN A 330 21.71 -16.21 18.81
N LYS A 331 21.47 -15.85 17.54
CA LYS A 331 20.57 -16.55 16.63
C LYS A 331 21.36 -17.26 15.55
N GLU A 332 20.96 -18.47 15.19
CA GLU A 332 21.65 -19.22 14.14
C GLU A 332 21.37 -18.58 12.78
N SER A 333 22.44 -18.29 12.05
CA SER A 333 22.37 -17.69 10.72
C SER A 333 23.60 -18.17 9.94
N THR A 334 23.33 -19.03 8.94
CA THR A 334 24.36 -19.59 8.05
C THR A 334 25.03 -18.52 7.21
N ILE A 335 24.34 -17.41 6.93
CA ILE A 335 24.88 -16.33 6.11
C ILE A 335 26.04 -15.59 6.79
N ARG A 336 26.09 -15.57 8.13
CA ARG A 336 27.17 -14.92 8.90
C ARG A 336 28.56 -15.43 8.52
N TYR A 337 28.69 -16.73 8.24
CA TYR A 337 29.98 -17.31 7.86
C TYR A 337 30.49 -16.71 6.55
N TYR A 338 29.60 -16.50 5.58
CA TYR A 338 29.94 -15.94 4.27
C TYR A 338 30.17 -14.42 4.33
N LEU A 339 29.53 -13.72 5.26
CA LEU A 339 29.65 -12.27 5.40
C LEU A 339 30.88 -11.80 6.21
N ARG A 340 31.52 -12.69 6.97
CA ARG A 340 32.68 -12.41 7.83
C ARG A 340 33.75 -11.48 7.23
N PRO A 341 34.16 -11.60 5.96
CA PRO A 341 35.17 -10.72 5.37
C PRO A 341 34.76 -9.24 5.31
N ASN A 342 33.45 -8.94 5.31
CA ASN A 342 32.90 -7.60 5.12
C ASN A 342 32.37 -6.98 6.43
N MET A 343 32.84 -7.48 7.58
CA MET A 343 32.41 -7.01 8.90
C MET A 343 33.00 -5.64 9.20
N ILE A 344 32.14 -4.69 9.59
CA ILE A 344 32.53 -3.32 9.94
C ILE A 344 32.38 -3.02 11.43
N TYR A 345 31.53 -3.77 12.13
CA TYR A 345 31.31 -3.61 13.56
C TYR A 345 31.01 -4.96 14.22
N HIS A 346 31.48 -5.16 15.44
CA HIS A 346 31.23 -6.35 16.22
C HIS A 346 31.23 -6.07 17.71
N ASN A 347 30.27 -6.66 18.41
CA ASN A 347 30.28 -6.84 19.85
C ASN A 347 29.63 -8.19 20.22
N LYS A 348 29.53 -8.48 21.53
CA LYS A 348 28.91 -9.72 22.04
C LYS A 348 27.47 -9.95 21.53
N TYR A 349 26.74 -8.86 21.27
CA TYR A 349 25.34 -8.85 20.94
C TYR A 349 25.03 -8.75 19.44
N ILE A 350 25.89 -8.10 18.67
CA ILE A 350 25.64 -7.68 17.28
C ILE A 350 26.90 -7.76 16.43
N GLU A 351 26.73 -8.17 15.17
CA GLU A 351 27.70 -8.06 14.08
C GLU A 351 27.08 -7.24 12.94
N ILE A 352 27.80 -6.26 12.38
CA ILE A 352 27.35 -5.48 11.22
C ILE A 352 28.27 -5.74 10.05
N PHE A 353 27.68 -6.05 8.89
CA PHE A 353 28.38 -6.35 7.66
C PHE A 353 27.94 -5.40 6.54
N THR A 354 28.87 -5.02 5.68
CA THR A 354 28.55 -4.47 4.36
C THR A 354 28.23 -5.60 3.39
N ILE A 355 27.21 -5.40 2.56
CA ILE A 355 26.82 -6.40 1.56
C ILE A 355 26.65 -5.76 0.18
N LYS A 356 27.05 -6.52 -0.84
CA LYS A 356 26.83 -6.25 -2.27
C LYS A 356 26.26 -7.51 -2.90
N TYR A 357 25.71 -7.40 -4.11
CA TYR A 357 25.11 -8.54 -4.80
C TYR A 357 26.16 -9.60 -5.12
N ASP A 358 25.98 -10.80 -4.54
CA ASP A 358 26.80 -11.97 -4.82
C ASP A 358 25.97 -13.27 -4.68
N THR A 359 26.63 -14.43 -4.87
CA THR A 359 26.00 -15.75 -4.80
C THR A 359 25.33 -16.04 -3.44
N TYR A 360 25.91 -15.55 -2.34
CA TYR A 360 25.45 -15.78 -0.97
C TYR A 360 24.46 -14.72 -0.49
N THR A 361 24.55 -13.49 -1.00
CA THR A 361 23.71 -12.36 -0.60
C THR A 361 22.54 -12.10 -1.54
N ARG A 362 22.49 -12.73 -2.73
CA ARG A 362 21.41 -12.55 -3.74
C ARG A 362 19.98 -12.64 -3.18
N GLY A 363 19.78 -13.34 -2.06
CA GLY A 363 18.48 -13.45 -1.38
C GLY A 363 18.01 -12.14 -0.73
N PHE A 364 18.90 -11.17 -0.52
CA PHE A 364 18.60 -9.84 0.01
C PHE A 364 18.31 -8.81 -1.08
N PHE A 365 18.44 -9.18 -2.35
CA PHE A 365 18.30 -8.26 -3.48
C PHE A 365 17.01 -8.53 -4.26
N ALA A 366 16.37 -7.44 -4.65
CA ALA A 366 15.21 -7.40 -5.53
C ALA A 366 15.61 -6.80 -6.88
N ASP A 367 14.82 -7.11 -7.91
CA ASP A 367 14.97 -6.46 -9.21
C ASP A 367 14.64 -4.96 -9.07
N LYS A 368 15.38 -4.10 -9.75
CA LYS A 368 15.15 -2.65 -9.70
C LYS A 368 13.75 -2.34 -10.26
N ARG A 369 13.02 -1.45 -9.58
CA ARG A 369 11.73 -0.98 -10.09
C ARG A 369 11.95 -0.06 -11.28
N PHE A 370 11.03 -0.13 -12.22
CA PHE A 370 11.02 0.74 -13.39
C PHE A 370 10.40 2.11 -13.11
N TYR A 371 9.97 2.33 -11.88
CA TYR A 371 9.35 3.57 -11.44
C TYR A 371 9.95 4.00 -10.10
N GLU A 372 10.04 5.31 -9.90
CA GLU A 372 10.45 5.92 -8.64
C GLU A 372 9.82 7.30 -8.44
N LEU A 373 9.59 7.69 -7.18
CA LEU A 373 9.37 9.09 -6.82
C LEU A 373 10.72 9.69 -6.49
N PHE A 374 11.13 10.72 -7.24
CA PHE A 374 12.41 11.37 -7.02
C PHE A 374 12.27 12.90 -6.97
N GLY A 375 13.20 13.54 -6.26
CA GLY A 375 13.20 14.98 -6.03
C GLY A 375 12.06 15.46 -5.11
N GLY A 376 11.75 16.75 -5.20
CA GLY A 376 10.83 17.42 -4.28
C GLY A 376 11.46 17.75 -2.93
N LEU A 377 10.74 18.53 -2.11
CA LEU A 377 11.16 18.88 -0.75
C LEU A 377 10.38 18.03 0.24
N LYS A 378 11.02 16.95 0.68
CA LYS A 378 10.48 15.94 1.58
C LYS A 378 10.72 16.35 3.04
N ILE A 379 9.66 16.44 3.83
CA ILE A 379 9.69 16.84 5.26
C ILE A 379 9.27 15.69 6.20
N GLY A 380 8.91 14.55 5.64
CA GLY A 380 8.55 13.33 6.34
C GLY A 380 8.79 12.13 5.44
N ARG A 381 8.52 10.91 5.91
CA ARG A 381 8.81 9.69 5.13
C ARG A 381 8.07 9.63 3.79
N GLN A 382 6.85 10.16 3.73
CA GLN A 382 6.05 10.29 2.50
C GLN A 382 5.38 11.65 2.41
N THR A 383 5.92 12.67 3.08
CA THR A 383 5.31 14.00 3.16
C THR A 383 6.19 15.01 2.46
N TYR A 384 5.63 15.76 1.52
CA TYR A 384 6.33 16.75 0.70
C TYR A 384 5.66 18.11 0.84
N LEU A 385 6.42 19.18 0.61
CA LEU A 385 5.87 20.53 0.57
C LEU A 385 5.16 20.80 -0.76
N LYS A 386 3.98 21.42 -0.68
CA LYS A 386 3.27 21.92 -1.85
C LYS A 386 4.13 22.94 -2.62
N GLY A 387 4.14 22.81 -3.95
CA GLY A 387 5.03 23.59 -4.84
C GLY A 387 6.43 23.00 -4.99
N ALA A 388 6.77 21.96 -4.22
CA ALA A 388 7.96 21.14 -4.35
C ALA A 388 7.60 19.64 -4.20
N ALA A 389 6.52 19.23 -4.85
CA ALA A 389 6.10 17.83 -4.94
C ALA A 389 7.14 16.98 -5.69
N PRO A 390 7.18 15.65 -5.44
CA PRO A 390 8.10 14.77 -6.15
C PRO A 390 7.74 14.66 -7.64
N THR A 391 8.67 14.12 -8.41
CA THR A 391 8.44 13.74 -9.81
C THR A 391 8.35 12.22 -9.88
N LEU A 392 7.32 11.70 -10.55
CA LEU A 392 7.23 10.28 -10.87
C LEU A 392 8.07 10.02 -12.11
N ARG A 393 9.14 9.23 -11.98
CA ARG A 393 9.91 8.72 -13.11
C ARG A 393 9.39 7.35 -13.51
N LEU A 394 9.22 7.15 -14.82
CA LEU A 394 8.93 5.85 -15.42
C LEU A 394 10.00 5.54 -16.48
N GLU A 395 10.67 4.39 -16.37
CA GLU A 395 11.69 3.93 -17.33
C GLU A 395 11.09 3.60 -18.70
N TRP A 396 9.81 3.19 -18.74
CA TRP A 396 9.05 2.95 -19.96
C TRP A 396 7.59 3.42 -19.85
N PRO A 397 6.93 3.73 -20.98
CA PRO A 397 5.52 4.10 -21.01
C PRO A 397 4.66 3.08 -20.27
N THR A 398 3.92 3.55 -19.27
CA THR A 398 3.10 2.70 -18.40
C THR A 398 1.81 3.42 -18.06
N LYS A 399 0.69 2.71 -18.12
CA LYS A 399 -0.59 3.24 -17.67
C LYS A 399 -0.60 3.35 -16.15
N ILE A 400 -0.97 4.52 -15.63
CA ILE A 400 -1.06 4.78 -14.20
C ILE A 400 -2.40 5.42 -13.84
N TRP A 401 -2.74 5.39 -12.55
CA TRP A 401 -3.84 6.18 -12.00
C TRP A 401 -3.31 7.08 -10.91
N ILE A 402 -3.66 8.36 -10.96
CA ILE A 402 -3.34 9.32 -9.90
C ILE A 402 -4.68 9.75 -9.31
N ASP A 403 -4.88 9.45 -8.03
CA ASP A 403 -6.14 9.70 -7.31
C ASP A 403 -7.39 9.18 -8.07
N GLY A 404 -7.29 7.97 -8.62
CA GLY A 404 -8.35 7.31 -9.39
C GLY A 404 -8.46 7.75 -10.86
N LYS A 405 -7.88 8.90 -11.23
CA LYS A 405 -7.85 9.36 -12.62
C LYS A 405 -6.82 8.59 -13.43
N ALA A 406 -7.28 7.89 -14.47
CA ALA A 406 -6.42 7.15 -15.38
C ALA A 406 -5.64 8.09 -16.31
N TYR A 407 -4.35 7.81 -16.50
CA TYR A 407 -3.48 8.43 -17.49
C TYR A 407 -2.99 7.35 -18.46
N SER A 408 -3.07 7.63 -19.75
CA SER A 408 -2.67 6.70 -20.81
C SER A 408 -1.14 6.57 -20.91
N GLU A 409 -0.67 5.47 -21.53
CA GLU A 409 0.77 5.25 -21.74
C GLU A 409 1.43 6.37 -22.57
N GLU A 410 0.69 6.97 -23.50
CA GLU A 410 1.14 8.10 -24.33
C GLU A 410 1.37 9.36 -23.49
N GLU A 411 0.55 9.59 -22.46
CA GLU A 411 0.67 10.69 -21.51
C GLU A 411 1.76 10.44 -20.46
N CYS A 412 2.09 9.17 -20.21
CA CYS A 412 3.00 8.75 -19.14
C CYS A 412 4.34 8.24 -19.65
N LYS A 413 5.09 9.13 -20.31
CA LYS A 413 6.45 8.84 -20.79
C LYS A 413 7.49 9.69 -20.08
N GLY A 414 8.39 9.03 -19.34
CA GLY A 414 9.52 9.67 -18.65
C GLY A 414 9.13 10.27 -17.31
N ASP A 415 9.49 11.55 -17.09
CA ASP A 415 9.37 12.24 -15.82
C ASP A 415 8.07 13.07 -15.76
N ILE A 416 7.18 12.74 -14.81
CA ILE A 416 5.87 13.36 -14.63
C ILE A 416 5.87 14.18 -13.34
N SER A 417 5.76 15.51 -13.45
CA SER A 417 5.74 16.39 -12.28
C SER A 417 4.38 16.34 -11.56
N LEU A 418 4.42 16.13 -10.24
CA LEU A 418 3.24 16.04 -9.39
C LEU A 418 2.87 17.37 -8.71
N ASN A 419 3.53 18.48 -9.09
CA ASN A 419 3.30 19.81 -8.50
C ASN A 419 1.90 20.39 -8.74
N HIS A 420 1.16 19.84 -9.70
CA HIS A 420 -0.20 20.26 -10.02
C HIS A 420 -1.23 19.73 -9.00
N LEU A 421 -0.86 18.78 -8.15
CA LEU A 421 -1.75 18.21 -7.16
C LEU A 421 -2.04 19.20 -6.01
N PRO A 422 -3.27 19.21 -5.47
CA PRO A 422 -3.63 20.08 -4.35
C PRO A 422 -2.93 19.69 -3.05
N GLU A 423 -3.22 20.40 -1.97
CA GLU A 423 -2.83 19.95 -0.64
C GLU A 423 -3.71 18.75 -0.24
N GLY A 424 -3.12 17.74 0.38
CA GLY A 424 -3.83 16.56 0.83
C GLY A 424 -3.05 15.27 0.65
N HIS A 425 -3.75 14.15 0.84
CA HIS A 425 -3.24 12.81 0.62
C HIS A 425 -3.44 12.41 -0.83
N HIS A 426 -2.40 11.87 -1.45
CA HIS A 426 -2.39 11.45 -2.85
C HIS A 426 -1.87 10.04 -3.01
N TYR A 427 -2.37 9.35 -4.03
CA TYR A 427 -1.85 8.04 -4.40
C TYR A 427 -1.66 7.87 -5.90
N ILE A 428 -0.64 7.08 -6.25
CA ILE A 428 -0.38 6.62 -7.61
C ILE A 428 -0.48 5.11 -7.63
N LYS A 429 -1.39 4.59 -8.46
CA LYS A 429 -1.56 3.16 -8.69
C LYS A 429 -0.87 2.75 -9.98
N ILE A 430 -0.07 1.69 -9.88
CA ILE A 430 0.53 0.98 -11.00
C ILE A 430 0.05 -0.47 -10.91
N GLN A 431 -0.34 -1.06 -12.04
CA GLN A 431 -0.87 -2.42 -12.11
C GLN A 431 0.12 -3.44 -11.51
N ASP A 432 -0.36 -4.38 -10.69
CA ASP A 432 0.44 -5.43 -10.04
C ASP A 432 1.50 -4.92 -9.03
N TYR A 433 1.49 -3.61 -8.70
CA TYR A 433 2.33 -3.01 -7.67
C TYR A 433 1.50 -2.39 -6.56
N LYS A 434 2.15 -2.22 -5.40
CA LYS A 434 1.57 -1.47 -4.28
C LYS A 434 1.38 -0.01 -4.69
N LYS A 435 0.28 0.60 -4.24
CA LYS A 435 0.08 2.03 -4.46
C LYS A 435 1.21 2.83 -3.80
N LEU A 436 1.70 3.83 -4.51
CA LEU A 436 2.58 4.84 -3.94
C LEU A 436 1.70 5.88 -3.28
N GLU A 437 1.92 6.14 -2.00
CA GLU A 437 1.13 7.08 -1.21
C GLU A 437 2.03 8.18 -0.67
N PHE A 438 1.58 9.42 -0.78
CA PHE A 438 2.29 10.58 -0.25
C PHE A 438 1.33 11.73 0.09
N ASP A 439 1.76 12.57 1.02
CA ASP A 439 1.03 13.76 1.44
C ASP A 439 1.71 15.01 0.88
N LEU A 440 0.91 15.94 0.36
CA LEU A 440 1.32 17.30 0.07
C LEU A 440 0.77 18.22 1.15
N VAL A 441 1.66 18.92 1.85
CA VAL A 441 1.27 19.87 2.89
C VAL A 441 1.74 21.28 2.54
N MET A 442 0.93 22.27 2.90
CA MET A 442 1.39 23.65 2.82
C MET A 442 2.53 23.90 3.79
N ALA A 443 3.50 24.72 3.37
CA ALA A 443 4.50 25.23 4.29
C ALA A 443 3.79 26.15 5.30
N ASN A 444 3.56 25.64 6.51
CA ASN A 444 3.11 26.46 7.61
C ASN A 444 4.32 26.81 8.48
N ALA A 445 5.03 27.86 8.06
CA ALA A 445 5.97 28.52 8.95
C ALA A 445 5.13 29.38 9.89
N ASN A 446 4.67 28.81 11.00
CA ASN A 446 4.32 29.66 12.14
C ASN A 446 5.60 30.43 12.47
N THR A 447 5.54 31.76 12.35
CA THR A 447 6.58 32.61 12.91
C THR A 447 6.65 32.26 14.39
N CYS A 448 7.72 31.59 14.82
CA CYS A 448 7.97 31.45 16.24
C CYS A 448 8.11 32.88 16.78
N ASP A 449 7.22 33.26 17.70
CA ASP A 449 7.39 34.49 18.44
C ASP A 449 8.76 34.42 19.12
N TRP A 450 9.60 35.42 18.86
CA TRP A 450 10.91 35.54 19.46
C TRP A 450 10.77 35.58 20.98
N MET A 451 11.03 34.46 21.65
CA MET A 451 11.04 34.42 23.11
C MET A 451 12.34 35.06 23.61
N GLN A 452 12.28 35.85 24.68
CA GLN A 452 13.49 36.41 25.32
C GLN A 452 14.49 35.34 25.76
N SER A 453 14.03 34.10 25.94
CA SER A 453 14.88 32.95 26.27
C SER A 453 15.64 32.37 25.09
N TYR A 454 15.33 32.77 23.85
CA TYR A 454 16.05 32.30 22.67
C TYR A 454 17.38 33.04 22.51
N PHE A 455 18.39 32.32 22.05
CA PHE A 455 19.71 32.84 21.82
C PHE A 455 19.74 33.75 20.59
N GLN A 456 20.18 35.00 20.77
CA GLN A 456 20.07 36.04 19.74
C GLN A 456 21.45 36.35 19.16
N TRP A 457 21.50 36.39 17.83
CA TRP A 457 22.64 36.90 17.07
C TRP A 457 22.22 38.24 16.49
N HIS A 458 22.99 39.28 16.75
CA HIS A 458 22.72 40.62 16.25
C HIS A 458 23.72 40.95 15.14
N PHE A 459 23.22 41.49 14.03
CA PHE A 459 24.10 41.94 12.95
C PHE A 459 24.59 43.35 13.25
N ASP A 460 25.88 43.48 13.53
CA ASP A 460 26.52 44.79 13.59
C ASP A 460 26.68 45.33 12.16
N LYS A 461 25.93 46.39 11.87
CA LYS A 461 25.98 47.07 10.57
C LYS A 461 27.32 47.80 10.33
N GLN A 462 28.05 48.16 11.38
CA GLN A 462 29.31 48.89 11.25
C GLN A 462 30.48 47.93 10.99
N GLY A 463 30.53 46.80 11.68
CA GLY A 463 31.53 45.73 11.47
C GLY A 463 31.18 44.75 10.34
N ALA A 464 29.94 44.74 9.86
CA ALA A 464 29.41 43.72 8.93
C ALA A 464 29.54 42.28 9.46
N THR A 465 29.44 42.13 10.78
CA THR A 465 29.63 40.86 11.50
C THR A 465 28.40 40.54 12.34
N TRP A 466 28.09 39.24 12.46
CA TRP A 466 27.09 38.80 13.43
C TRP A 466 27.76 38.57 14.78
N GLU A 467 27.25 39.21 15.82
CA GLU A 467 27.75 39.12 17.18
C GLU A 467 26.76 38.38 18.07
N SER A 468 27.29 37.64 19.05
CA SER A 468 26.46 36.98 20.05
C SER A 468 27.13 36.94 21.41
N THR A 469 26.33 36.89 22.47
CA THR A 469 26.79 36.98 23.87
C THR A 469 27.13 35.63 24.51
N GLN A 470 26.87 34.49 23.85
CA GLN A 470 27.14 33.13 24.38
C GLN A 470 27.62 32.15 23.29
N GLU A 471 28.88 32.29 22.85
CA GLU A 471 29.48 31.55 21.72
C GLU A 471 29.39 30.01 21.81
N GLU A 472 29.21 29.43 23.00
CA GLU A 472 29.29 27.97 23.24
C GLU A 472 28.02 27.17 22.91
N GLN A 473 26.85 27.80 22.69
CA GLN A 473 25.56 27.07 22.62
C GLN A 473 24.95 26.90 21.21
N GLY A 474 25.64 27.33 20.14
CA GLY A 474 25.19 27.15 18.75
C GLY A 474 24.06 28.09 18.32
N ILE A 475 23.71 28.09 17.02
CA ILE A 475 22.77 29.04 16.41
C ILE A 475 21.33 28.53 16.57
N VAL A 476 20.46 29.30 17.23
CA VAL A 476 19.04 28.95 17.44
C VAL A 476 18.09 29.74 16.53
N GLY A 477 18.56 30.82 15.90
CA GLY A 477 17.81 31.61 14.92
C GLY A 477 18.61 32.82 14.42
N LEU A 478 18.16 33.44 13.32
CA LEU A 478 18.71 34.70 12.80
C LEU A 478 17.63 35.77 12.74
N ASP A 479 17.94 36.96 13.25
CA ASP A 479 17.05 38.11 13.29
C ASP A 479 17.16 38.91 11.99
N TYR A 480 16.20 38.70 11.07
CA TYR A 480 16.11 39.40 9.79
C TYR A 480 15.40 40.78 9.73
N PRO A 481 14.61 41.25 10.74
CA PRO A 481 14.02 42.59 10.78
C PRO A 481 14.97 43.78 10.48
N PRO A 482 16.28 43.75 10.79
CA PRO A 482 17.20 44.83 10.43
C PRO A 482 17.49 44.96 8.92
N ILE A 483 17.10 43.94 8.13
CA ILE A 483 17.32 43.83 6.68
C ILE A 483 16.02 44.22 5.98
N GLN A 484 15.96 45.44 5.48
CA GLN A 484 14.82 45.92 4.71
C GLN A 484 14.76 45.19 3.36
N GLN A 485 13.72 44.39 3.13
CA GLN A 485 13.39 43.91 1.79
C GLN A 485 12.62 44.98 1.05
N ASN A 486 13.17 45.49 -0.06
CA ASN A 486 12.46 46.43 -0.91
C ASN A 486 11.60 45.65 -1.91
N ASN A 487 10.30 45.96 -1.95
CA ASN A 487 9.26 45.50 -2.89
C ASN A 487 9.77 44.59 -4.04
N ILE A 488 9.84 43.29 -3.78
CA ILE A 488 10.13 42.28 -4.81
C ILE A 488 8.79 41.89 -5.44
N ASN A 489 8.72 41.86 -6.76
CA ASN A 489 7.54 41.42 -7.52
C ASN A 489 6.94 40.12 -6.93
N GLU A 490 5.72 40.20 -6.38
CA GLU A 490 5.03 39.12 -5.65
C GLU A 490 4.66 37.92 -6.52
N ASP A 491 4.71 38.06 -7.85
CA ASP A 491 4.21 37.06 -8.81
C ASP A 491 5.06 35.77 -8.90
N VAL A 492 6.29 35.77 -8.39
CA VAL A 492 7.16 34.58 -8.40
C VAL A 492 7.38 34.08 -6.97
N PRO A 493 7.02 32.83 -6.61
CA PRO A 493 7.21 32.31 -5.27
C PRO A 493 8.66 32.42 -4.78
N THR A 494 8.87 32.83 -3.52
CA THR A 494 10.20 33.03 -2.91
C THR A 494 11.12 31.82 -3.09
N LEU A 495 10.59 30.61 -2.94
CA LEU A 495 11.36 29.37 -3.11
C LEU A 495 11.91 29.21 -4.55
N ARG A 496 11.13 29.61 -5.55
CA ARG A 496 11.53 29.56 -6.97
C ARG A 496 12.57 30.64 -7.28
N ARG A 497 12.44 31.83 -6.70
CA ARG A 497 13.45 32.89 -6.80
C ARG A 497 14.78 32.46 -6.18
N TRP A 498 14.74 31.88 -4.97
CA TRP A 498 15.90 31.29 -4.29
C TRP A 498 16.56 30.18 -5.10
N SER A 499 15.77 29.23 -5.62
CA SER A 499 16.30 28.15 -6.45
C SER A 499 16.97 28.67 -7.72
N ASN A 500 16.39 29.69 -8.37
CA ASN A 500 16.96 30.31 -9.56
C ASN A 500 18.27 31.04 -9.26
N GLN A 501 18.36 31.72 -8.11
CA GLN A 501 19.60 32.35 -7.69
C GLN A 501 20.71 31.32 -7.43
N LEU A 502 20.41 30.27 -6.66
CA LEU A 502 21.40 29.23 -6.31
C LEU A 502 21.86 28.45 -7.55
N THR A 503 20.95 28.18 -8.48
CA THR A 503 21.21 27.27 -9.61
C THR A 503 21.72 28.01 -10.85
N PHE A 504 21.22 29.23 -11.09
CA PHE A 504 21.48 29.99 -12.32
C PHE A 504 22.13 31.35 -12.07
N GLY A 505 22.41 31.74 -10.82
CA GLY A 505 22.96 33.06 -10.49
C GLY A 505 22.01 34.21 -10.83
N GLN A 506 20.72 33.94 -11.01
CA GLN A 506 19.72 34.96 -11.32
C GLN A 506 19.36 35.70 -10.03
N HIS A 507 19.81 36.96 -9.94
CA HIS A 507 19.50 37.84 -8.83
C HIS A 507 18.30 38.72 -9.19
N TYR A 508 17.35 38.86 -8.27
CA TYR A 508 16.28 39.83 -8.37
C TYR A 508 16.74 41.15 -7.71
N GLU A 509 16.58 42.28 -8.41
CA GLU A 509 16.94 43.58 -7.87
C GLU A 509 16.18 43.86 -6.56
N GLY A 510 16.91 44.27 -5.52
CA GLY A 510 16.34 44.58 -4.19
C GLY A 510 16.19 43.37 -3.25
N GLU A 511 16.50 42.14 -3.70
CA GLU A 511 16.40 40.94 -2.87
C GLU A 511 17.67 40.73 -2.03
N ALA A 512 17.56 40.90 -0.72
CA ALA A 512 18.63 40.63 0.24
C ALA A 512 18.63 39.14 0.62
N ASN A 513 19.22 38.31 -0.23
CA ASN A 513 19.36 36.88 0.04
C ASN A 513 20.56 36.60 0.95
N ILE A 514 20.29 36.19 2.20
CA ILE A 514 21.33 35.72 3.12
C ILE A 514 21.48 34.22 2.93
N THR A 515 22.66 33.81 2.47
CA THR A 515 23.07 32.40 2.42
C THR A 515 23.84 32.07 3.70
N LEU A 516 23.28 31.18 4.53
CA LEU A 516 24.02 30.61 5.65
C LEU A 516 24.82 29.41 5.18
N ARG A 517 26.14 29.55 5.14
CA ARG A 517 27.05 28.42 4.96
C ARG A 517 27.34 27.82 6.33
N ILE A 518 26.62 26.75 6.69
CA ILE A 518 26.94 25.98 7.90
C ILE A 518 28.21 25.18 7.61
N ILE A 519 29.34 25.66 8.12
CA ILE A 519 30.61 24.93 8.06
C ILE A 519 30.57 23.89 9.17
N LYS A 520 30.37 22.62 8.79
CA LYS A 520 30.57 21.51 9.71
C LYS A 520 32.06 21.51 10.08
N GLN A 521 32.40 21.82 11.33
CA GLN A 521 33.75 21.54 11.84
C GLN A 521 33.92 20.02 11.79
N SER A 522 34.73 19.56 10.83
CA SER A 522 35.33 18.23 10.91
C SER A 522 36.30 18.27 12.08
N GLU A 523 35.96 17.57 13.16
CA GLU A 523 36.83 17.44 14.34
C GLU A 523 38.17 16.78 13.95
N LEU A 524 39.23 17.30 14.59
CA LEU A 524 40.62 16.83 14.57
C LEU A 524 40.78 15.52 15.35
#